data_AF-A0A6A7N8D0-F1
#
_entry.id   AF-A0A6A7N8D0-F1
#
_cell.length_a   1.000
_cell.length_b   1.000
_cell.length_c   1.000
_cell.angle_alpha   90.00
_cell.angle_beta   90.00
_cell.angle_gamma   90.00
#
_symmetry.space_group_name_H-M   'P 1'
#
loop_
_entity.id
_entity.type
_entity.pdbx_description
1 polymer ?
#
loop_
_entity_poly.entity_id
_entity_poly.type
_entity_poly.pdbx_seq_one_letter_code
_entity_poly.pdbx_strand_id
1 'polypeptide(L)'
;MTILKPLAGAMLALGLLGAAHAADKIAVDLVLTRATLIDVAGGKAVKGKSVVLRGDTIVAVVDDRQLSGYAAKKTIRLPGKYLMPGLWDTHVHFGGGPALIEENKHLLALYLANGITAVRDCSGDLPDTVLAWRGQIQAGQLEGPTIFTSGAKLEGYKPLWKGTIEVGTPEEVSKALDGLQAQKVDFVKITENTLKPEIYLEALRQARERGMRTSGHIPVQLTLAQMFDAGLGTVEHQSYLLRSSTPKEAELTAQVAAGTLTGKEAMKQSLQTYDEAAARASFRYMAAKGTAVVPTLSVSRVVAYLDRDDHSHDPALQYIGKGLRATYDWRVQRAAQDNAEAIAQRKAVFEKSASLLPLLAQEGVSIIAGTDAGFLNSYDYPGQALHDEIGLYVQYGLTPVQALQTAVINGPRFLGHLDRYGSLEAGKVADLLVLDANPLQDIAATRKIRTVVSRGQVYDRARLDRMLADTKAWVAAQ
;
A
#
# COMPACT_ATOMS: atom_id res chain seq x y z
N MET A 1 -27.62 -90.57 -28.44
CA MET A 1 -26.42 -91.07 -29.13
C MET A 1 -25.67 -89.86 -29.71
N THR A 2 -24.35 -89.97 -29.90
CA THR A 2 -23.37 -88.93 -30.36
C THR A 2 -22.90 -87.97 -29.26
N ILE A 3 -21.89 -88.32 -28.45
CA ILE A 3 -20.40 -88.38 -28.64
C ILE A 3 -19.70 -87.05 -28.30
N LEU A 4 -18.89 -87.10 -27.23
CA LEU A 4 -17.86 -86.12 -26.83
C LEU A 4 -16.73 -86.04 -27.86
N LYS A 5 -16.11 -84.85 -27.99
CA LYS A 5 -14.66 -84.69 -28.25
C LYS A 5 -14.13 -83.42 -27.56
N PRO A 6 -12.97 -83.47 -26.89
CA PRO A 6 -12.23 -82.30 -26.42
C PRO A 6 -11.14 -81.91 -27.43
N LEU A 7 -10.77 -80.62 -27.49
CA LEU A 7 -9.50 -80.20 -28.07
C LEU A 7 -8.87 -79.09 -27.24
N ALA A 8 -7.59 -79.30 -26.98
CA ALA A 8 -6.72 -78.51 -26.13
C ALA A 8 -6.01 -77.41 -26.92
N GLY A 9 -5.56 -76.40 -26.17
CA GLY A 9 -4.27 -75.75 -26.39
C GLY A 9 -4.23 -74.48 -27.24
N ALA A 10 -4.06 -73.34 -26.57
CA ALA A 10 -3.04 -72.32 -26.91
C ALA A 10 -2.98 -71.27 -25.80
N MET A 11 -1.96 -71.34 -24.92
CA MET A 11 -1.53 -70.21 -24.11
C MET A 11 -0.88 -69.17 -25.03
N LEU A 12 -1.55 -68.05 -25.26
CA LEU A 12 -0.93 -66.87 -25.85
C LEU A 12 -0.51 -65.93 -24.72
N ALA A 13 0.77 -66.00 -24.35
CA ALA A 13 1.38 -65.01 -23.48
C ALA A 13 1.52 -63.69 -24.25
N LEU A 14 0.56 -62.77 -24.08
CA LEU A 14 0.73 -61.38 -24.51
C LEU A 14 1.73 -60.70 -23.56
N GLY A 15 2.96 -60.51 -24.05
CA GLY A 15 3.92 -59.59 -23.44
C GLY A 15 3.37 -58.17 -23.50
N LEU A 16 2.84 -57.68 -22.37
CA LEU A 16 2.57 -56.27 -22.15
C LEU A 16 3.93 -55.55 -21.99
N LEU A 17 4.50 -55.11 -23.12
CA LEU A 17 5.49 -54.03 -23.14
C LEU A 17 4.77 -52.75 -22.71
N GLY A 18 4.72 -52.52 -21.39
CA GLY A 18 4.33 -51.24 -20.82
C GLY A 18 5.37 -50.19 -21.18
N ALA A 19 5.19 -49.52 -22.31
CA ALA A 19 5.85 -48.25 -22.57
C ALA A 19 5.33 -47.24 -21.56
N ALA A 20 6.02 -47.10 -20.43
CA ALA A 20 5.82 -46.02 -19.49
C ALA A 20 6.03 -44.70 -20.26
N HIS A 21 4.95 -44.09 -20.70
CA HIS A 21 4.98 -42.71 -21.16
C HIS A 21 5.44 -41.88 -19.97
N ALA A 22 6.69 -41.44 -20.00
CA ALA A 22 7.14 -40.38 -19.09
C ALA A 22 6.21 -39.20 -19.34
N ALA A 23 5.35 -38.89 -18.37
CA ALA A 23 4.43 -37.76 -18.49
C ALA A 23 5.24 -36.50 -18.84
N ASP A 24 4.83 -35.81 -19.91
CA ASP A 24 5.53 -34.61 -20.35
C ASP A 24 5.54 -33.57 -19.22
N LYS A 25 6.72 -33.03 -18.94
CA LYS A 25 6.89 -32.02 -17.88
C LYS A 25 6.23 -30.72 -18.29
N ILE A 26 5.61 -30.04 -17.32
CA ILE A 26 4.98 -28.74 -17.53
C ILE A 26 6.08 -27.68 -17.69
N ALA A 27 6.18 -27.07 -18.88
CA ALA A 27 7.13 -26.00 -19.15
C ALA A 27 6.77 -24.71 -18.38
N VAL A 28 7.75 -24.13 -17.68
CA VAL A 28 7.58 -22.95 -16.82
C VAL A 28 8.81 -22.04 -16.89
N ASP A 29 8.68 -20.78 -16.50
CA ASP A 29 9.76 -19.79 -16.65
C ASP A 29 10.69 -19.78 -15.43
N LEU A 30 10.13 -19.77 -14.23
CA LEU A 30 10.89 -19.67 -12.99
C LEU A 30 10.35 -20.62 -11.91
N VAL A 31 11.25 -21.31 -11.23
CA VAL A 31 10.95 -22.04 -9.99
C VAL A 31 11.77 -21.45 -8.85
N LEU A 32 11.10 -21.05 -7.77
CA LEU A 32 11.69 -20.66 -6.50
C LEU A 32 11.56 -21.82 -5.52
N THR A 33 12.67 -22.39 -5.07
CA THR A 33 12.67 -23.63 -4.28
C THR A 33 13.51 -23.53 -3.00
N ARG A 34 13.19 -24.38 -2.01
CA ARG A 34 13.90 -24.52 -0.72
C ARG A 34 13.86 -23.27 0.18
N ALA A 35 13.00 -22.30 -0.12
CA ALA A 35 12.67 -21.21 0.79
C ALA A 35 11.72 -21.71 1.89
N THR A 36 11.62 -20.95 2.97
CA THR A 36 10.48 -21.01 3.89
C THR A 36 9.43 -20.02 3.40
N LEU A 37 8.27 -20.50 2.96
CA LEU A 37 7.17 -19.63 2.52
C LEU A 37 6.53 -18.95 3.74
N ILE A 38 6.26 -17.66 3.63
CA ILE A 38 5.54 -16.89 4.64
C ILE A 38 4.10 -16.74 4.16
N ASP A 39 3.19 -17.44 4.84
CA ASP A 39 1.76 -17.18 4.77
C ASP A 39 1.45 -15.99 5.68
N VAL A 40 1.30 -14.82 5.06
CA VAL A 40 1.00 -13.55 5.76
C VAL A 40 -0.42 -13.56 6.34
N ALA A 41 -1.37 -14.24 5.68
CA ALA A 41 -2.75 -14.27 6.14
C ALA A 41 -2.88 -15.09 7.42
N GLY A 42 -2.29 -16.29 7.44
CA GLY A 42 -2.30 -17.19 8.59
C GLY A 42 -1.21 -16.92 9.64
N GLY A 43 -0.24 -16.05 9.35
CA GLY A 43 0.91 -15.79 10.22
C GLY A 43 1.82 -17.01 10.39
N LYS A 44 2.00 -17.81 9.33
CA LYS A 44 2.70 -19.10 9.38
C LYS A 44 3.90 -19.15 8.43
N ALA A 45 4.94 -19.86 8.88
CA ALA A 45 6.11 -20.19 8.08
C ALA A 45 6.04 -21.65 7.61
N VAL A 46 6.04 -21.89 6.30
CA VAL A 46 5.84 -23.20 5.68
C VAL A 46 7.09 -23.64 4.92
N LYS A 47 7.63 -24.82 5.24
CA LYS A 47 8.82 -25.40 4.59
C LYS A 47 8.43 -26.52 3.63
N GLY A 48 9.37 -26.90 2.75
CA GLY A 48 9.22 -28.06 1.84
C GLY A 48 8.29 -27.80 0.65
N LYS A 49 7.98 -26.52 0.38
CA LYS A 49 7.18 -26.07 -0.75
C LYS A 49 8.03 -25.24 -1.70
N SER A 50 7.64 -25.24 -2.97
CA SER A 50 8.24 -24.45 -4.04
C SER A 50 7.17 -23.69 -4.82
N VAL A 51 7.53 -22.50 -5.29
CA VAL A 51 6.65 -21.61 -6.07
C VAL A 51 7.07 -21.68 -7.54
N VAL A 52 6.10 -21.94 -8.41
CA VAL A 52 6.30 -22.15 -9.85
C VAL A 52 5.61 -21.03 -10.61
N LEU A 53 6.36 -20.37 -11.50
CA LEU A 53 5.91 -19.18 -12.21
C LEU A 53 5.94 -19.37 -13.73
N ARG A 54 4.96 -18.79 -14.41
CA ARG A 54 4.94 -18.61 -15.87
C ARG A 54 4.51 -17.17 -16.16
N GLY A 55 5.36 -16.44 -16.89
CA GLY A 55 5.20 -15.00 -17.06
C GLY A 55 5.07 -14.29 -15.72
N ASP A 56 4.02 -13.48 -15.58
CA ASP A 56 3.68 -12.71 -14.39
C ASP A 56 2.78 -13.46 -13.40
N THR A 57 2.57 -14.76 -13.56
CA THR A 57 1.58 -15.53 -12.80
C THR A 57 2.23 -16.68 -12.03
N ILE A 58 1.82 -16.87 -10.78
CA ILE A 58 2.08 -18.09 -10.01
C ILE A 58 1.18 -19.18 -10.58
N VAL A 59 1.76 -20.18 -11.23
CA VAL A 59 0.97 -21.29 -11.81
C VAL A 59 0.77 -22.43 -10.82
N ALA A 60 1.65 -22.58 -9.82
CA ALA A 60 1.49 -23.56 -8.76
C ALA A 60 2.35 -23.25 -7.53
N VAL A 61 1.89 -23.71 -6.37
CA VAL A 61 2.70 -23.89 -5.17
C VAL A 61 2.65 -25.37 -4.78
N VAL A 62 3.77 -26.05 -4.90
CA VAL A 62 3.84 -27.53 -4.85
C VAL A 62 4.80 -28.00 -3.76
N ASP A 63 4.65 -29.25 -3.32
CA ASP A 63 5.70 -29.88 -2.52
C ASP A 63 6.99 -30.02 -3.33
N ASP A 64 8.15 -29.86 -2.69
CA ASP A 64 9.45 -29.97 -3.35
C ASP A 64 9.63 -31.30 -4.10
N ARG A 65 8.99 -32.36 -3.60
CA ARG A 65 8.98 -33.71 -4.22
C ARG A 65 8.23 -33.76 -5.56
N GLN A 66 7.32 -32.82 -5.81
CA GLN A 66 6.53 -32.73 -7.04
C GLN A 66 7.19 -31.85 -8.12
N LEU A 67 8.32 -31.22 -7.82
CA LEU A 67 9.04 -30.38 -8.78
C LEU A 67 9.52 -31.13 -10.03
N SER A 68 9.70 -32.44 -9.95
CA SER A 68 10.11 -33.26 -11.10
C SER A 68 9.11 -33.23 -12.27
N GLY A 69 7.85 -32.87 -12.00
CA GLY A 69 6.81 -32.66 -13.02
C GLY A 69 6.92 -31.35 -13.80
N TYR A 70 7.88 -30.47 -13.47
CA TYR A 70 8.07 -29.19 -14.13
C TYR A 70 9.41 -29.10 -14.85
N ALA A 71 9.42 -28.44 -16.01
CA ALA A 71 10.62 -28.10 -16.77
C ALA A 71 10.79 -26.58 -16.76
N ALA A 72 11.61 -26.07 -15.83
CA ALA A 72 11.81 -24.64 -15.64
C ALA A 72 12.97 -24.10 -16.47
N LYS A 73 12.79 -22.93 -17.12
CA LYS A 73 13.89 -22.21 -17.78
C LYS A 73 14.94 -21.74 -16.77
N LYS A 74 14.50 -21.31 -15.58
CA LYS A 74 15.36 -20.90 -14.47
C LYS A 74 14.88 -21.50 -13.16
N THR A 75 15.81 -21.97 -12.33
CA THR A 75 15.53 -22.43 -10.96
C THR A 75 16.42 -21.67 -10.00
N ILE A 76 15.83 -21.03 -8.98
CA ILE A 76 16.54 -20.33 -7.91
C ILE A 76 16.34 -21.11 -6.62
N ARG A 77 17.45 -21.59 -6.05
CA ARG A 77 17.47 -22.32 -4.76
C ARG A 77 17.72 -21.31 -3.64
N LEU A 78 16.84 -21.33 -2.64
CA LEU A 78 16.77 -20.31 -1.59
C LEU A 78 16.91 -20.91 -0.16
N PRO A 79 17.92 -21.76 0.11
CA PRO A 79 18.07 -22.39 1.42
C PRO A 79 18.25 -21.34 2.52
N GLY A 80 17.49 -21.49 3.61
CA GLY A 80 17.55 -20.58 4.76
C GLY A 80 16.97 -19.19 4.50
N LYS A 81 16.30 -18.98 3.35
CA LYS A 81 15.61 -17.73 3.01
C LYS A 81 14.12 -17.84 3.23
N TYR A 82 13.45 -16.70 3.24
CA TYR A 82 12.02 -16.57 3.41
C TYR A 82 11.40 -15.98 2.16
N LEU A 83 10.30 -16.56 1.66
CA LEU A 83 9.61 -16.10 0.46
C LEU A 83 8.18 -15.66 0.83
N MET A 84 7.80 -14.45 0.46
CA MET A 84 6.49 -13.87 0.76
C MET A 84 5.95 -13.10 -0.46
N PRO A 85 4.64 -12.74 -0.50
CA PRO A 85 4.15 -11.79 -1.48
C PRO A 85 4.83 -10.42 -1.34
N GLY A 86 4.89 -9.65 -2.43
CA GLY A 86 5.49 -8.32 -2.44
C GLY A 86 4.71 -7.29 -1.61
N LEU A 87 5.40 -6.23 -1.18
CA LEU A 87 4.82 -5.18 -0.33
C LEU A 87 4.08 -4.13 -1.18
N TRP A 88 3.04 -3.54 -0.58
CA TRP A 88 2.26 -2.44 -1.14
C TRP A 88 2.39 -1.22 -0.24
N ASP A 89 2.79 -0.09 -0.84
CA ASP A 89 2.69 1.23 -0.19
C ASP A 89 1.45 1.94 -0.69
N THR A 90 0.40 2.06 0.14
CA THR A 90 -0.89 2.56 -0.32
C THR A 90 -1.10 4.06 -0.13
N HIS A 91 -0.06 4.85 0.13
CA HIS A 91 -0.18 6.29 0.08
C HIS A 91 1.15 6.90 -0.28
N VAL A 92 1.29 7.29 -1.54
CA VAL A 92 2.50 7.97 -2.03
C VAL A 92 2.09 9.16 -2.90
N HIS A 93 3.03 10.07 -3.14
CA HIS A 93 2.80 11.23 -4.00
C HIS A 93 3.91 11.46 -5.00
N PHE A 94 3.50 11.58 -6.27
CA PHE A 94 4.34 12.13 -7.33
C PHE A 94 3.90 13.55 -7.67
N GLY A 95 4.82 14.52 -7.65
CA GLY A 95 4.48 15.91 -7.90
C GLY A 95 5.64 16.90 -7.88
N GLY A 96 5.31 18.19 -7.82
CA GLY A 96 6.22 19.32 -7.95
C GLY A 96 6.29 19.90 -9.35
N GLY A 97 5.28 19.59 -10.17
CA GLY A 97 5.13 20.11 -11.51
C GLY A 97 6.06 19.49 -12.56
N PRO A 98 5.95 19.92 -13.83
CA PRO A 98 6.64 19.28 -14.95
C PRO A 98 8.16 19.23 -14.83
N ALA A 99 8.77 20.21 -14.15
CA ALA A 99 10.21 20.27 -13.95
C ALA A 99 10.77 19.11 -13.10
N LEU A 100 9.94 18.50 -12.25
CA LEU A 100 10.35 17.41 -11.36
C LEU A 100 9.93 16.02 -11.87
N ILE A 101 9.41 15.90 -13.10
CA ILE A 101 8.98 14.61 -13.67
C ILE A 101 10.11 13.57 -13.61
N GLU A 102 11.32 13.92 -14.04
CA GLU A 102 12.44 12.98 -14.03
C GLU A 102 12.88 12.62 -12.61
N GLU A 103 12.89 13.57 -11.66
CA GLU A 103 13.17 13.27 -10.24
C GLU A 103 12.16 12.28 -9.66
N ASN A 104 10.87 12.50 -9.92
CA ASN A 104 9.80 11.60 -9.48
C ASN A 104 9.92 10.21 -10.14
N LYS A 105 10.31 10.15 -11.41
CA LYS A 105 10.50 8.89 -12.14
C LYS A 105 11.59 8.03 -11.50
N HIS A 106 12.67 8.63 -11.00
CA HIS A 106 13.73 7.92 -10.29
C HIS A 106 13.25 7.30 -8.96
N LEU A 107 12.20 7.82 -8.33
CA LEU A 107 11.60 7.23 -7.11
C LEU A 107 11.01 5.83 -7.38
N LEU A 108 10.58 5.53 -8.62
CA LEU A 108 10.05 4.21 -9.01
C LEU A 108 11.06 3.08 -8.76
N ALA A 109 12.34 3.35 -8.98
CA ALA A 109 13.41 2.41 -8.71
C ALA A 109 13.59 2.15 -7.20
N LEU A 110 13.38 3.18 -6.37
CA LEU A 110 13.51 3.07 -4.91
C LEU A 110 12.44 2.16 -4.30
N TYR A 111 11.20 2.21 -4.81
CA TYR A 111 10.15 1.30 -4.38
C TYR A 111 10.53 -0.17 -4.64
N LEU A 112 10.92 -0.52 -5.86
CA LEU A 112 11.35 -1.88 -6.18
C LEU A 112 12.60 -2.31 -5.40
N ALA A 113 13.58 -1.42 -5.24
CA ALA A 113 14.81 -1.68 -4.48
C ALA A 113 14.55 -2.01 -3.00
N ASN A 114 13.47 -1.45 -2.44
CA ASN A 114 12.97 -1.70 -1.09
C ASN A 114 11.85 -2.76 -1.07
N GLY A 115 11.58 -3.44 -2.19
CA GLY A 115 10.63 -4.55 -2.20
C GLY A 115 9.15 -4.18 -2.19
N ILE A 116 8.85 -2.93 -2.51
CA ILE A 116 7.51 -2.45 -2.80
C ILE A 116 7.22 -2.76 -4.26
N THR A 117 6.33 -3.74 -4.50
CA THR A 117 5.95 -4.19 -5.85
C THR A 117 4.73 -3.46 -6.38
N ALA A 118 3.99 -2.77 -5.51
CA ALA A 118 2.87 -1.92 -5.92
C ALA A 118 2.75 -0.67 -5.05
N VAL A 119 2.26 0.41 -5.64
CA VAL A 119 1.99 1.67 -4.95
C VAL A 119 0.58 2.17 -5.24
N ARG A 120 -0.06 2.83 -4.27
CA ARG A 120 -1.28 3.63 -4.48
C ARG A 120 -0.92 5.11 -4.41
N ASP A 121 -0.90 5.77 -5.56
CA ASP A 121 -0.68 7.22 -5.69
C ASP A 121 -1.96 7.98 -5.32
N CYS A 122 -1.86 8.79 -4.25
CA CYS A 122 -2.95 9.55 -3.65
C CYS A 122 -3.02 10.99 -4.16
N SER A 123 -2.57 11.23 -5.40
CA SER A 123 -2.68 12.47 -6.16
C SER A 123 -1.82 13.64 -5.64
N GLY A 124 -0.60 13.73 -6.17
CA GLY A 124 0.19 14.96 -6.19
C GLY A 124 -0.34 15.97 -7.23
N ASP A 125 0.54 16.54 -8.04
CA ASP A 125 0.15 17.49 -9.12
C ASP A 125 0.57 17.03 -10.52
N LEU A 126 0.89 15.74 -10.69
CA LEU A 126 1.27 15.11 -11.96
C LEU A 126 0.36 13.93 -12.39
N PRO A 127 -0.97 14.03 -12.31
CA PRO A 127 -1.87 12.88 -12.53
C PRO A 127 -1.72 12.22 -13.91
N ASP A 128 -1.61 13.01 -14.98
CA ASP A 128 -1.48 12.47 -16.34
C ASP A 128 -0.14 11.73 -16.54
N THR A 129 0.94 12.25 -15.96
CA THR A 129 2.25 11.61 -15.98
C THR A 129 2.21 10.27 -15.25
N VAL A 130 1.57 10.21 -14.08
CA VAL A 130 1.42 8.97 -13.31
C VAL A 130 0.58 7.93 -14.09
N LEU A 131 -0.50 8.36 -14.75
CA LEU A 131 -1.29 7.50 -15.64
C LEU A 131 -0.46 6.97 -16.82
N ALA A 132 0.41 7.81 -17.41
CA ALA A 132 1.32 7.40 -18.47
C ALA A 132 2.36 6.39 -17.98
N TRP A 133 2.98 6.61 -16.81
CA TRP A 133 3.90 5.66 -16.19
C TRP A 133 3.22 4.33 -15.87
N ARG A 134 1.99 4.35 -15.35
CA ARG A 134 1.19 3.13 -15.15
C ARG A 134 1.10 2.31 -16.44
N GLY A 135 0.77 2.95 -17.56
CA GLY A 135 0.71 2.30 -18.88
C GLY A 135 2.07 1.75 -19.35
N GLN A 136 3.14 2.54 -19.22
CA GLN A 136 4.50 2.12 -19.60
C GLN A 136 5.00 0.94 -18.76
N ILE A 137 4.71 0.94 -17.45
CA ILE A 137 5.06 -0.14 -16.52
C ILE A 137 4.31 -1.43 -16.89
N GLN A 138 3.01 -1.33 -17.16
CA GLN A 138 2.19 -2.46 -17.62
C GLN A 138 2.68 -3.02 -18.95
N ALA A 139 3.13 -2.16 -19.87
CA ALA A 139 3.70 -2.55 -21.15
C ALA A 139 5.16 -3.04 -21.08
N GLY A 140 5.80 -3.01 -19.90
CA GLY A 140 7.20 -3.39 -19.71
C GLY A 140 8.22 -2.39 -20.29
N GLN A 141 7.79 -1.17 -20.60
CA GLN A 141 8.61 -0.08 -21.15
C GLN A 141 9.28 0.78 -20.07
N LEU A 142 8.77 0.73 -18.85
CA LEU A 142 9.32 1.41 -17.69
C LEU A 142 9.43 0.43 -16.52
N GLU A 143 10.58 0.41 -15.87
CA GLU A 143 10.78 -0.36 -14.63
C GLU A 143 10.19 0.42 -13.45
N GLY A 144 9.39 -0.27 -12.63
CA GLY A 144 8.72 0.32 -11.49
C GLY A 144 7.67 -0.61 -10.87
N PRO A 145 7.17 -0.27 -9.68
CA PRO A 145 6.06 -0.98 -9.05
C PRO A 145 4.79 -0.85 -9.88
N THR A 146 3.85 -1.78 -9.72
CA THR A 146 2.49 -1.59 -10.25
C THR A 146 1.87 -0.33 -9.62
N ILE A 147 1.39 0.61 -10.44
CA ILE A 147 0.78 1.86 -9.95
C ILE A 147 -0.73 1.71 -9.98
N PHE A 148 -1.36 1.88 -8.82
CA PHE A 148 -2.77 2.22 -8.67
C PHE A 148 -2.85 3.72 -8.39
N THR A 149 -3.72 4.46 -9.05
CA THR A 149 -3.77 5.92 -8.89
C THR A 149 -5.21 6.42 -8.87
N SER A 150 -5.41 7.52 -8.14
CA SER A 150 -6.66 8.25 -8.16
C SER A 150 -6.79 9.23 -9.33
N GLY A 151 -5.72 9.40 -10.12
CA GLY A 151 -5.63 10.50 -11.07
C GLY A 151 -5.64 11.84 -10.32
N ALA A 152 -6.36 12.82 -10.85
CA ALA A 152 -6.53 14.10 -10.18
C ALA A 152 -7.54 13.98 -9.02
N LYS A 153 -7.21 14.55 -7.87
CA LYS A 153 -8.11 14.64 -6.70
C LYS A 153 -9.19 15.70 -6.89
N LEU A 154 -10.33 15.51 -6.24
CA LEU A 154 -11.40 16.51 -6.17
C LEU A 154 -11.13 17.52 -5.06
N GLU A 155 -11.36 18.80 -5.33
CA GLU A 155 -11.32 19.87 -4.32
C GLU A 155 -12.33 20.98 -4.69
N GLY A 156 -12.63 21.87 -3.75
CA GLY A 156 -13.48 23.03 -4.01
C GLY A 156 -12.84 24.06 -4.95
N TYR A 157 -13.63 25.05 -5.36
CA TYR A 157 -13.13 26.16 -6.17
C TYR A 157 -11.94 26.87 -5.52
N LYS A 158 -11.02 27.37 -6.36
CA LYS A 158 -9.77 28.03 -5.92
C LYS A 158 -8.99 27.12 -4.95
N PRO A 159 -8.61 25.93 -5.41
CA PRO A 159 -8.05 24.88 -4.57
C PRO A 159 -6.73 25.34 -3.95
N LEU A 160 -6.46 24.84 -2.75
CA LEU A 160 -5.18 25.06 -2.07
C LEU A 160 -4.09 24.19 -2.71
N TRP A 161 -4.46 22.98 -3.15
CA TRP A 161 -3.55 22.07 -3.84
C TRP A 161 -3.59 22.27 -5.36
N LYS A 162 -2.44 22.02 -6.01
CA LYS A 162 -2.35 21.95 -7.47
C LYS A 162 -2.79 20.57 -7.98
N GLY A 163 -3.10 20.52 -9.27
CA GLY A 163 -3.46 19.28 -9.96
C GLY A 163 -4.79 18.68 -9.51
N THR A 164 -5.75 19.53 -9.12
CA THR A 164 -7.07 19.13 -8.66
C THR A 164 -8.11 19.29 -9.78
N ILE A 165 -9.24 18.58 -9.64
CA ILE A 165 -10.48 18.89 -10.36
C ILE A 165 -11.34 19.73 -9.43
N GLU A 166 -11.62 20.97 -9.81
CA GLU A 166 -12.49 21.86 -9.03
C GLU A 166 -13.95 21.45 -9.16
N VAL A 167 -14.63 21.32 -8.02
CA VAL A 167 -16.06 21.00 -7.93
C VAL A 167 -16.74 21.84 -6.86
N GLY A 168 -17.92 22.37 -7.14
CA GLY A 168 -18.73 23.15 -6.18
C GLY A 168 -20.21 22.82 -6.21
N THR A 169 -20.64 21.92 -7.09
CA THR A 169 -22.03 21.49 -7.29
C THR A 169 -22.12 19.97 -7.50
N PRO A 170 -23.26 19.33 -7.20
CA PRO A 170 -23.48 17.92 -7.51
C PRO A 170 -23.25 17.56 -8.99
N GLU A 171 -23.58 18.46 -9.92
CA GLU A 171 -23.41 18.26 -11.35
C GLU A 171 -21.93 18.26 -11.75
N GLU A 172 -21.12 19.16 -11.20
CA GLU A 172 -19.68 19.18 -11.43
C GLU A 172 -18.99 17.97 -10.81
N VAL A 173 -19.43 17.52 -9.63
CA VAL A 173 -18.99 16.25 -9.03
C VAL A 173 -19.27 15.10 -10.00
N SER A 174 -20.48 15.00 -10.53
CA SER A 174 -20.85 13.94 -11.48
C SER A 174 -19.96 13.96 -12.72
N LYS A 175 -19.73 15.14 -13.30
CA LYS A 175 -18.85 15.31 -14.46
C LYS A 175 -17.39 14.95 -14.16
N ALA A 176 -16.90 15.32 -12.97
CA ALA A 176 -15.55 14.98 -12.54
C ALA A 176 -15.39 13.45 -12.40
N LEU A 177 -16.37 12.79 -11.78
CA LEU A 177 -16.39 11.34 -11.65
C LEU A 177 -16.49 10.62 -13.01
N ASP A 178 -17.22 11.17 -13.98
CA ASP A 178 -17.26 10.63 -15.35
C ASP A 178 -15.86 10.67 -15.99
N GLY A 179 -15.15 11.80 -15.85
CA GLY A 179 -13.79 11.95 -16.35
C GLY A 179 -12.81 10.97 -15.71
N LEU A 180 -12.85 10.85 -14.38
CA LEU A 180 -12.01 9.90 -13.63
C LEU A 180 -12.29 8.45 -14.01
N GLN A 181 -13.56 8.08 -14.19
CA GLN A 181 -13.94 6.75 -14.64
C GLN A 181 -13.46 6.47 -16.08
N ALA A 182 -13.54 7.46 -16.98
CA ALA A 182 -13.02 7.35 -18.34
C ALA A 182 -11.49 7.17 -18.37
N GLN A 183 -10.77 7.80 -17.43
CA GLN A 183 -9.32 7.60 -17.22
C GLN A 183 -8.97 6.25 -16.57
N LYS A 184 -9.99 5.48 -16.16
CA LYS A 184 -9.84 4.19 -15.46
C LYS A 184 -8.97 4.33 -14.22
N VAL A 185 -9.24 5.36 -13.40
CA VAL A 185 -8.60 5.48 -12.09
C VAL A 185 -9.06 4.36 -11.17
N ASP A 186 -8.25 4.04 -10.18
CA ASP A 186 -8.49 2.90 -9.28
C ASP A 186 -9.36 3.27 -8.07
N PHE A 187 -9.41 4.57 -7.74
CA PHE A 187 -10.21 5.17 -6.67
C PHE A 187 -10.33 6.68 -6.89
N VAL A 188 -11.16 7.36 -6.09
CA VAL A 188 -11.32 8.82 -6.12
C VAL A 188 -10.72 9.41 -4.86
N LYS A 189 -9.74 10.30 -5.00
CA LYS A 189 -9.19 11.09 -3.90
C LYS A 189 -9.97 12.39 -3.75
N ILE A 190 -10.33 12.75 -2.52
CA ILE A 190 -11.07 13.98 -2.20
C ILE A 190 -10.31 14.75 -1.12
N THR A 191 -10.05 16.03 -1.34
CA THR A 191 -9.48 16.95 -0.36
C THR A 191 -10.51 17.98 0.09
N GLU A 192 -10.49 18.27 1.38
CA GLU A 192 -11.53 19.02 2.07
C GLU A 192 -11.35 20.53 2.00
N ASN A 193 -10.12 21.04 1.77
CA ASN A 193 -9.72 22.41 2.08
C ASN A 193 -10.77 23.49 1.74
N THR A 194 -11.08 23.65 0.45
CA THR A 194 -12.03 24.65 -0.05
C THR A 194 -13.37 24.03 -0.45
N LEU A 195 -13.51 22.71 -0.27
CA LEU A 195 -14.69 21.96 -0.66
C LEU A 195 -15.79 22.13 0.39
N LYS A 196 -16.98 22.53 -0.05
CA LYS A 196 -18.12 22.67 0.88
C LYS A 196 -18.50 21.31 1.47
N PRO A 197 -18.83 21.23 2.77
CA PRO A 197 -19.18 19.96 3.43
C PRO A 197 -20.27 19.15 2.72
N GLU A 198 -21.32 19.81 2.25
CA GLU A 198 -22.42 19.18 1.53
C GLU A 198 -21.98 18.59 0.18
N ILE A 199 -21.05 19.25 -0.52
CA ILE A 199 -20.49 18.76 -1.79
C ILE A 199 -19.50 17.61 -1.54
N TYR A 200 -18.76 17.63 -0.43
CA TYR A 200 -17.91 16.52 -0.01
C TYR A 200 -18.74 15.24 0.21
N LEU A 201 -19.85 15.32 0.95
CA LEU A 201 -20.76 14.19 1.16
C LEU A 201 -21.40 13.73 -0.17
N GLU A 202 -21.75 14.66 -1.04
CA GLU A 202 -22.31 14.34 -2.35
C GLU A 202 -21.29 13.61 -3.24
N ALA A 203 -20.02 14.02 -3.22
CA ALA A 203 -18.95 13.31 -3.92
C ALA A 203 -18.77 11.87 -3.42
N LEU A 204 -18.85 11.65 -2.10
CA LEU A 204 -18.83 10.30 -1.54
C LEU A 204 -20.03 9.46 -2.01
N ARG A 205 -21.24 10.02 -1.93
CA ARG A 205 -22.48 9.34 -2.33
C ARG A 205 -22.45 8.95 -3.81
N GLN A 206 -22.11 9.88 -4.70
CA GLN A 206 -22.06 9.61 -6.14
C GLN A 206 -20.96 8.62 -6.50
N ALA A 207 -19.77 8.71 -5.89
CA ALA A 207 -18.70 7.73 -6.11
C ALA A 207 -19.15 6.33 -5.70
N ARG A 208 -19.79 6.20 -4.52
CA ARG A 208 -20.36 4.93 -4.04
C ARG A 208 -21.41 4.36 -5.00
N GLU A 209 -22.31 5.18 -5.52
CA GLU A 209 -23.35 4.76 -6.49
C GLU A 209 -22.76 4.22 -7.80
N ARG A 210 -21.59 4.73 -8.18
CA ARG A 210 -20.82 4.26 -9.35
C ARG A 210 -19.94 3.03 -9.03
N GLY A 211 -19.94 2.56 -7.78
CA GLY A 211 -19.04 1.50 -7.32
C GLY A 211 -17.57 1.92 -7.22
N MET A 212 -17.29 3.23 -7.27
CA MET A 212 -15.96 3.79 -7.12
C MET A 212 -15.59 3.88 -5.64
N ARG A 213 -14.37 3.47 -5.31
CA ARG A 213 -13.82 3.60 -3.96
C ARG A 213 -13.32 5.01 -3.75
N THR A 214 -13.39 5.50 -2.52
CA THR A 214 -12.95 6.86 -2.18
C THR A 214 -11.84 6.83 -1.13
N SER A 215 -11.01 7.86 -1.16
CA SER A 215 -9.96 8.18 -0.20
C SER A 215 -10.08 9.65 0.11
N GLY A 216 -10.00 10.03 1.39
CA GLY A 216 -10.33 11.40 1.76
C GLY A 216 -9.50 11.96 2.91
N HIS A 217 -9.27 13.26 2.82
CA HIS A 217 -9.01 14.08 4.00
C HIS A 217 -10.35 14.50 4.63
N ILE A 218 -10.36 14.71 5.94
CA ILE A 218 -11.60 14.75 6.70
C ILE A 218 -12.00 16.21 7.05
N PRO A 219 -13.04 16.79 6.43
CA PRO A 219 -13.55 18.12 6.79
C PRO A 219 -13.89 18.21 8.28
N VAL A 220 -13.50 19.32 8.91
CA VAL A 220 -13.73 19.53 10.35
C VAL A 220 -15.19 19.86 10.66
N GLN A 221 -15.95 20.30 9.65
CA GLN A 221 -17.35 20.68 9.70
C GLN A 221 -18.33 19.49 9.60
N LEU A 222 -17.82 18.27 9.41
CA LEU A 222 -18.60 17.03 9.40
C LEU A 222 -18.08 16.06 10.45
N THR A 223 -18.97 15.30 11.07
CA THR A 223 -18.56 14.18 11.93
C THR A 223 -18.09 13.01 11.06
N LEU A 224 -17.16 12.21 11.59
CA LEU A 224 -16.66 11.00 10.92
C LEU A 224 -17.81 10.04 10.59
N ALA A 225 -18.81 9.93 11.47
CA ALA A 225 -20.00 9.11 11.22
C ALA A 225 -20.76 9.53 9.94
N GLN A 226 -20.95 10.83 9.70
CA GLN A 226 -21.60 11.32 8.47
C GLN A 226 -20.83 10.90 7.21
N MET A 227 -19.51 10.92 7.26
CA MET A 227 -18.65 10.53 6.14
C MET A 227 -18.63 9.01 5.93
N PHE A 228 -18.64 8.22 7.01
CA PHE A 228 -18.78 6.77 6.92
C PHE A 228 -20.13 6.38 6.31
N ASP A 229 -21.21 7.07 6.70
CA ASP A 229 -22.55 6.88 6.14
C ASP A 229 -22.64 7.22 4.66
N ALA A 230 -21.95 8.28 4.24
CA ALA A 230 -21.85 8.66 2.83
C ALA A 230 -20.97 7.71 1.99
N GLY A 231 -20.24 6.78 2.62
CA GLY A 231 -19.46 5.75 1.93
C GLY A 231 -18.00 6.11 1.72
N LEU A 232 -17.38 6.85 2.63
CA LEU A 232 -15.94 7.05 2.64
C LEU A 232 -15.20 5.70 2.64
N GLY A 233 -14.30 5.48 1.69
CA GLY A 233 -13.53 4.24 1.58
C GLY A 233 -12.35 4.20 2.53
N THR A 234 -11.45 5.19 2.48
CA THR A 234 -10.33 5.33 3.42
C THR A 234 -10.26 6.72 4.06
N VAL A 235 -10.09 6.74 5.39
CA VAL A 235 -9.58 7.90 6.11
C VAL A 235 -8.06 7.92 5.94
N GLU A 236 -7.53 8.95 5.30
CA GLU A 236 -6.09 9.16 5.19
C GLU A 236 -5.59 9.95 6.40
N HIS A 237 -4.46 9.55 6.99
CA HIS A 237 -3.86 10.14 8.18
C HIS A 237 -4.64 9.84 9.46
N GLN A 238 -4.06 9.00 10.34
CA GLN A 238 -4.74 8.50 11.55
C GLN A 238 -5.18 9.59 12.53
N SER A 239 -4.54 10.76 12.49
CA SER A 239 -4.82 11.86 13.40
C SER A 239 -6.25 12.40 13.30
N TYR A 240 -6.92 12.27 12.16
CA TYR A 240 -8.33 12.64 12.05
C TYR A 240 -9.24 11.81 12.96
N LEU A 241 -8.87 10.57 13.27
CA LEU A 241 -9.67 9.68 14.13
C LEU A 241 -9.69 10.13 15.59
N LEU A 242 -8.79 11.03 16.01
CA LEU A 242 -8.89 11.66 17.33
C LEU A 242 -10.18 12.45 17.50
N ARG A 243 -10.73 12.99 16.41
CA ARG A 243 -11.96 13.79 16.43
C ARG A 243 -13.18 12.97 16.83
N SER A 244 -13.23 11.71 16.43
CA SER A 244 -14.30 10.78 16.79
C SER A 244 -13.97 9.91 18.01
N SER A 245 -12.80 10.13 18.62
CA SER A 245 -12.35 9.48 19.86
C SER A 245 -12.73 10.27 21.13
N THR A 246 -13.74 11.13 21.03
CA THR A 246 -14.27 11.95 22.13
C THR A 246 -15.81 11.98 22.08
N PRO A 247 -16.51 12.05 23.22
CA PRO A 247 -17.97 12.20 23.21
C PRO A 247 -18.44 13.57 22.70
N LYS A 248 -17.52 14.53 22.50
CA LYS A 248 -17.83 15.90 22.08
C LYS A 248 -17.72 16.16 20.58
N GLU A 249 -17.50 15.13 19.75
CA GLU A 249 -17.26 15.31 18.31
C GLU A 249 -18.32 16.20 17.64
N ALA A 250 -19.61 15.93 17.86
CA ALA A 250 -20.71 16.67 17.25
C ALA A 250 -20.75 18.14 17.70
N GLU A 251 -20.51 18.40 18.99
CA GLU A 251 -20.45 19.75 19.54
C GLU A 251 -19.31 20.56 18.91
N LEU A 252 -18.10 20.00 18.91
CA LEU A 252 -16.90 20.66 18.39
C LEU A 252 -17.01 20.89 16.88
N THR A 253 -17.52 19.90 16.14
CA THR A 253 -17.78 20.01 14.70
C THR A 253 -18.77 21.13 14.40
N ALA A 254 -19.86 21.24 15.17
CA ALA A 254 -20.85 22.31 14.99
C ALA A 254 -20.27 23.70 15.29
N GLN A 255 -19.44 23.83 16.32
CA GLN A 255 -18.76 25.09 16.63
C GLN A 255 -17.78 25.52 15.52
N VAL A 256 -17.07 24.56 14.91
CA VAL A 256 -16.20 24.84 13.76
C VAL A 256 -17.02 25.26 12.54
N ALA A 257 -18.14 24.57 12.27
CA ALA A 257 -19.05 24.94 11.19
C ALA A 257 -19.66 26.34 11.38
N ALA A 258 -19.93 26.74 12.62
CA ALA A 258 -20.41 28.08 12.98
C ALA A 258 -19.31 29.16 12.99
N GLY A 259 -18.04 28.79 12.82
CA GLY A 259 -16.90 29.71 12.87
C GLY A 259 -16.54 30.20 14.27
N THR A 260 -17.10 29.59 15.32
CA THR A 260 -16.82 29.96 16.73
C THR A 260 -15.62 29.21 17.30
N LEU A 261 -15.11 28.21 16.59
CA LEU A 261 -13.94 27.42 16.96
C LEU A 261 -13.08 27.14 15.72
N THR A 262 -11.77 27.23 15.83
CA THR A 262 -10.87 26.80 14.75
C THR A 262 -10.68 25.28 14.77
N GLY A 263 -10.32 24.67 13.63
CA GLY A 263 -10.02 23.24 13.60
C GLY A 263 -8.86 22.83 14.51
N LYS A 264 -7.88 23.72 14.72
CA LYS A 264 -6.75 23.49 15.65
C LYS A 264 -7.24 23.42 17.10
N GLU A 265 -8.13 24.32 17.51
CA GLU A 265 -8.71 24.32 18.85
C GLU A 265 -9.64 23.12 19.05
N ALA A 266 -10.43 22.75 18.04
CA ALA A 266 -11.25 21.54 18.08
C ALA A 266 -10.39 20.29 18.31
N MET A 267 -9.27 20.14 17.58
CA MET A 267 -8.34 19.03 17.78
C MET A 267 -7.72 19.03 19.18
N LYS A 268 -7.35 20.20 19.71
CA LYS A 268 -6.85 20.34 21.08
C LYS A 268 -7.89 19.86 22.10
N GLN A 269 -9.15 20.27 21.93
CA GLN A 269 -10.24 19.85 22.80
C GLN A 269 -10.54 18.35 22.66
N SER A 270 -10.60 17.80 21.44
CA SER A 270 -10.78 16.36 21.21
C SER A 270 -9.73 15.51 21.94
N LEU A 271 -8.47 15.98 21.95
CA LEU A 271 -7.40 15.32 22.69
C LEU A 271 -7.61 15.40 24.22
N GLN A 272 -8.00 16.57 24.73
CA GLN A 272 -8.26 16.79 26.16
C GLN A 272 -9.47 16.01 26.67
N THR A 273 -10.47 15.81 25.82
CA THR A 273 -11.71 15.07 26.14
C THR A 273 -11.73 13.69 25.49
N TYR A 274 -10.56 13.10 25.24
CA TYR A 274 -10.46 11.72 24.76
C TYR A 274 -11.20 10.78 25.70
N ASP A 275 -11.94 9.84 25.12
CA ASP A 275 -12.61 8.76 25.83
C ASP A 275 -12.49 7.46 25.03
N GLU A 276 -12.01 6.40 25.67
CA GLU A 276 -11.79 5.11 24.99
C GLU A 276 -13.10 4.46 24.56
N ALA A 277 -14.18 4.60 25.34
CA ALA A 277 -15.47 4.02 24.97
C ALA A 277 -16.04 4.69 23.72
N ALA A 278 -15.94 6.03 23.62
CA ALA A 278 -16.26 6.78 22.41
C ALA A 278 -15.40 6.35 21.22
N ALA A 279 -14.08 6.22 21.40
CA ALA A 279 -13.17 5.77 20.35
C ALA A 279 -13.55 4.38 19.83
N ARG A 280 -13.74 3.40 20.72
CA ARG A 280 -14.16 2.03 20.35
C ARG A 280 -15.50 2.00 19.64
N ALA A 281 -16.48 2.76 20.13
CA ALA A 281 -17.78 2.87 19.48
C ALA A 281 -17.66 3.44 18.06
N SER A 282 -16.86 4.48 17.87
CA SER A 282 -16.59 5.07 16.56
C SER A 282 -15.87 4.10 15.62
N PHE A 283 -14.83 3.39 16.09
CA PHE A 283 -14.07 2.46 15.27
C PHE A 283 -14.87 1.22 14.89
N ARG A 284 -15.71 0.71 15.79
CA ARG A 284 -16.66 -0.36 15.45
C ARG A 284 -17.65 0.09 14.38
N TYR A 285 -18.14 1.33 14.48
CA TYR A 285 -19.03 1.90 13.48
C TYR A 285 -18.32 2.07 12.13
N MET A 286 -17.09 2.59 12.14
CA MET A 286 -16.21 2.69 10.97
C MET A 286 -16.03 1.33 10.27
N ALA A 287 -15.70 0.28 11.04
CA ALA A 287 -15.54 -1.08 10.54
C ALA A 287 -16.84 -1.62 9.93
N ALA A 288 -17.98 -1.40 10.61
CA ALA A 288 -19.29 -1.83 10.12
C ALA A 288 -19.72 -1.15 8.81
N LYS A 289 -19.21 0.06 8.54
CA LYS A 289 -19.42 0.77 7.27
C LYS A 289 -18.42 0.38 6.18
N GLY A 290 -17.41 -0.42 6.51
CA GLY A 290 -16.36 -0.84 5.60
C GLY A 290 -15.33 0.26 5.30
N THR A 291 -15.31 1.33 6.09
CA THR A 291 -14.30 2.39 5.97
C THR A 291 -13.00 1.91 6.60
N ALA A 292 -11.90 2.01 5.85
CA ALA A 292 -10.56 1.67 6.29
C ALA A 292 -9.78 2.92 6.73
N VAL A 293 -8.64 2.73 7.38
CA VAL A 293 -7.70 3.81 7.72
C VAL A 293 -6.35 3.55 7.07
N VAL A 294 -5.72 4.62 6.58
CA VAL A 294 -4.32 4.63 6.16
C VAL A 294 -3.55 5.54 7.11
N PRO A 295 -2.84 4.98 8.09
CA PRO A 295 -2.34 5.76 9.21
C PRO A 295 -1.32 6.86 8.90
N THR A 296 -0.39 6.61 7.95
CA THR A 296 0.73 7.50 7.60
C THR A 296 1.48 8.01 8.85
N LEU A 297 1.83 7.08 9.75
CA LEU A 297 2.51 7.40 11.01
C LEU A 297 3.97 7.84 10.80
N SER A 298 4.63 7.34 9.76
CA SER A 298 6.01 7.66 9.37
C SER A 298 6.19 9.16 9.12
N VAL A 299 5.46 9.73 8.15
CA VAL A 299 5.46 11.19 7.93
C VAL A 299 4.99 11.96 9.17
N SER A 300 3.98 11.46 9.89
CA SER A 300 3.45 12.13 11.08
C SER A 300 4.48 12.21 12.21
N ARG A 301 5.28 11.15 12.38
CA ARG A 301 6.39 11.09 13.35
C ARG A 301 7.46 12.11 12.97
N VAL A 302 7.88 12.12 11.70
CA VAL A 302 8.88 13.08 11.21
C VAL A 302 8.43 14.50 11.58
N VAL A 303 7.22 14.87 11.16
CA VAL A 303 6.66 16.21 11.44
C VAL A 303 6.52 16.48 12.93
N ALA A 304 6.19 15.50 13.77
CA ALA A 304 6.07 15.65 15.22
C ALA A 304 7.42 15.83 15.94
N TYR A 305 8.54 15.47 15.31
CA TYR A 305 9.86 15.49 15.94
C TYR A 305 10.93 16.31 15.18
N LEU A 306 10.53 17.14 14.20
CA LEU A 306 11.43 18.07 13.47
C LEU A 306 12.22 19.05 14.34
N ASP A 307 11.81 19.32 15.59
CA ASP A 307 12.56 20.14 16.54
C ASP A 307 13.74 19.41 17.19
N ARG A 308 13.77 18.08 17.07
CA ARG A 308 14.75 17.20 17.73
C ARG A 308 15.57 16.39 16.72
N ASP A 309 14.93 15.84 15.70
CA ASP A 309 15.55 14.93 14.76
C ASP A 309 16.20 15.75 13.62
N ASP A 310 17.53 15.64 13.48
CA ASP A 310 18.27 16.26 12.37
C ASP A 310 18.26 15.33 11.15
N HIS A 311 17.62 15.80 10.08
CA HIS A 311 17.48 15.08 8.81
C HIS A 311 18.47 15.55 7.74
N SER A 312 19.32 16.55 8.02
CA SER A 312 20.24 17.13 7.02
C SER A 312 21.31 16.15 6.52
N HIS A 313 21.54 15.07 7.27
CA HIS A 313 22.55 14.04 7.00
C HIS A 313 21.93 12.65 6.75
N ASP A 314 20.63 12.57 6.51
CA ASP A 314 19.96 11.29 6.29
C ASP A 314 20.56 10.57 5.07
N PRO A 315 20.97 9.29 5.20
CA PRO A 315 21.51 8.53 4.09
C PRO A 315 20.56 8.47 2.88
N ALA A 316 19.25 8.51 3.10
CA ALA A 316 18.26 8.47 2.03
C ALA A 316 18.34 9.68 1.07
N LEU A 317 18.85 10.83 1.53
CA LEU A 317 18.99 12.04 0.70
C LEU A 317 19.90 11.83 -0.52
N GLN A 318 20.79 10.82 -0.50
CA GLN A 318 21.61 10.47 -1.65
C GLN A 318 20.78 9.97 -2.85
N TYR A 319 19.50 9.64 -2.64
CA TYR A 319 18.59 9.14 -3.66
C TYR A 319 17.47 10.12 -4.03
N ILE A 320 17.42 11.29 -3.38
CA ILE A 320 16.38 12.30 -3.62
C ILE A 320 17.00 13.49 -4.36
N GLY A 321 16.44 13.83 -5.53
CA GLY A 321 16.90 14.96 -6.34
C GLY A 321 16.79 16.30 -5.61
N LYS A 322 17.54 17.32 -6.09
CA LYS A 322 17.59 18.63 -5.44
C LYS A 322 16.24 19.35 -5.48
N GLY A 323 15.48 19.19 -6.56
CA GLY A 323 14.16 19.81 -6.72
C GLY A 323 13.16 19.27 -5.72
N LEU A 324 13.06 17.95 -5.59
CA LEU A 324 12.20 17.27 -4.61
C LEU A 324 12.60 17.62 -3.18
N ARG A 325 13.91 17.66 -2.87
CA ARG A 325 14.40 18.12 -1.57
C ARG A 325 13.96 19.54 -1.25
N ALA A 326 14.01 20.45 -2.21
CA ALA A 326 13.52 21.82 -2.01
C ALA A 326 12.01 21.88 -1.69
N THR A 327 11.22 20.89 -2.13
CA THR A 327 9.80 20.80 -1.75
C THR A 327 9.58 20.45 -0.27
N TYR A 328 10.62 20.06 0.47
CA TYR A 328 10.53 19.75 1.90
C TYR A 328 10.58 21.02 2.76
N ASP A 329 11.19 22.10 2.25
CA ASP A 329 11.55 23.28 3.03
C ASP A 329 10.35 23.96 3.67
N TRP A 330 9.21 24.05 2.98
CA TRP A 330 8.04 24.79 3.48
C TRP A 330 7.55 24.25 4.83
N ARG A 331 7.52 22.92 5.00
CA ARG A 331 7.04 22.27 6.22
C ARG A 331 8.07 22.38 7.33
N VAL A 332 9.36 22.27 6.98
CA VAL A 332 10.48 22.44 7.92
C VAL A 332 10.51 23.88 8.45
N GLN A 333 10.45 24.87 7.56
CA GLN A 333 10.43 26.29 7.90
C GLN A 333 9.20 26.64 8.74
N ARG A 334 8.03 26.10 8.39
CA ARG A 334 6.80 26.28 9.18
C ARG A 334 6.95 25.69 10.59
N ALA A 335 7.43 24.45 10.71
CA ALA A 335 7.63 23.80 12.01
C ALA A 335 8.69 24.51 12.86
N ALA A 336 9.69 25.13 12.24
CA ALA A 336 10.70 25.93 12.94
C ALA A 336 10.14 27.22 13.58
N GLN A 337 8.92 27.64 13.20
CA GLN A 337 8.22 28.77 13.85
C GLN A 337 7.39 28.35 15.07
N ASP A 338 7.26 27.05 15.35
CA ASP A 338 6.48 26.57 16.48
C ASP A 338 7.13 26.95 17.82
N ASN A 339 6.35 27.51 18.73
CA ASN A 339 6.75 27.69 20.13
C ASN A 339 6.66 26.35 20.91
N ALA A 340 7.12 26.35 22.17
CA ALA A 340 7.12 25.14 23.00
C ALA A 340 5.73 24.49 23.16
N GLU A 341 4.65 25.29 23.24
CA GLU A 341 3.28 24.76 23.33
C GLU A 341 2.86 24.07 22.02
N ALA A 342 3.13 24.68 20.87
CA ALA A 342 2.83 24.09 19.56
C ALA A 342 3.63 22.79 19.33
N ILE A 343 4.91 22.77 19.71
CA ILE A 343 5.76 21.57 19.68
C ILE A 343 5.16 20.46 20.56
N ALA A 344 4.81 20.77 21.80
CA ALA A 344 4.18 19.81 22.71
C ALA A 344 2.85 19.28 22.15
N GLN A 345 2.03 20.16 21.56
CA GLN A 345 0.75 19.79 20.96
C GLN A 345 0.92 18.85 19.76
N ARG A 346 1.84 19.12 18.81
CA ARG A 346 2.03 18.24 17.65
C ARG A 346 2.57 16.86 18.06
N LYS A 347 3.43 16.79 19.08
CA LYS A 347 3.88 15.52 19.67
C LYS A 347 2.74 14.77 20.35
N ALA A 348 1.92 15.46 21.16
CA ALA A 348 0.79 14.84 21.84
C ALA A 348 -0.26 14.30 20.85
N VAL A 349 -0.52 15.03 19.76
CA VAL A 349 -1.39 14.55 18.66
C VAL A 349 -0.80 13.30 18.03
N PHE A 350 0.49 13.28 17.68
CA PHE A 350 1.13 12.09 17.10
C PHE A 350 1.07 10.88 18.04
N GLU A 351 1.55 11.02 19.28
CA GLU A 351 1.60 9.92 20.25
C GLU A 351 0.20 9.36 20.53
N LYS A 352 -0.79 10.25 20.72
CA LYS A 352 -2.16 9.80 20.94
C LYS A 352 -2.72 9.12 19.70
N SER A 353 -2.52 9.70 18.51
CA SER A 353 -2.98 9.09 17.27
C SER A 353 -2.40 7.70 17.10
N ALA A 354 -1.07 7.54 17.20
CA ALA A 354 -0.38 6.28 17.04
C ALA A 354 -0.85 5.21 18.05
N SER A 355 -1.14 5.62 19.30
CA SER A 355 -1.69 4.74 20.34
C SER A 355 -3.07 4.12 20.04
N LEU A 356 -3.79 4.62 19.02
CA LEU A 356 -5.09 4.07 18.61
C LEU A 356 -4.98 2.78 17.79
N LEU A 357 -3.80 2.43 17.25
CA LEU A 357 -3.62 1.26 16.38
C LEU A 357 -4.17 -0.05 16.97
N PRO A 358 -3.88 -0.41 18.23
CA PRO A 358 -4.44 -1.63 18.81
C PRO A 358 -5.97 -1.59 18.92
N LEU A 359 -6.55 -0.43 19.23
CA LEU A 359 -8.00 -0.26 19.32
C LEU A 359 -8.66 -0.43 17.94
N LEU A 360 -8.08 0.18 16.90
CA LEU A 360 -8.54 0.03 15.52
C LEU A 360 -8.55 -1.44 15.09
N ALA A 361 -7.45 -2.16 15.37
CA ALA A 361 -7.35 -3.59 15.07
C ALA A 361 -8.36 -4.43 15.86
N GLN A 362 -8.55 -4.14 17.15
CA GLN A 362 -9.49 -4.85 18.03
C GLN A 362 -10.95 -4.67 17.61
N GLU A 363 -11.33 -3.47 17.16
CA GLU A 363 -12.69 -3.18 16.70
C GLU A 363 -12.92 -3.56 15.22
N GLY A 364 -11.96 -4.23 14.58
CA GLY A 364 -12.10 -4.79 13.24
C GLY A 364 -11.92 -3.79 12.10
N VAL A 365 -11.37 -2.59 12.36
CA VAL A 365 -11.07 -1.62 11.30
C VAL A 365 -9.95 -2.17 10.43
N SER A 366 -10.12 -2.08 9.10
CA SER A 366 -9.03 -2.41 8.18
C SER A 366 -7.99 -1.30 8.19
N ILE A 367 -6.81 -1.60 8.72
CA ILE A 367 -5.63 -0.74 8.71
C ILE A 367 -4.81 -1.05 7.45
N ILE A 368 -4.51 -0.08 6.62
CA ILE A 368 -3.77 -0.26 5.37
C ILE A 368 -2.46 0.54 5.44
N ALA A 369 -1.33 -0.09 5.14
CA ALA A 369 -0.04 0.59 5.20
C ALA A 369 0.12 1.58 4.04
N GLY A 370 0.35 2.84 4.38
CA GLY A 370 0.71 3.89 3.45
C GLY A 370 1.53 4.96 4.17
N THR A 371 2.42 5.63 3.46
CA THR A 371 3.47 6.45 4.06
C THR A 371 3.20 7.94 3.98
N ASP A 372 2.58 8.36 2.88
CA ASP A 372 2.56 9.73 2.35
C ASP A 372 3.91 10.14 1.70
N ALA A 373 4.84 9.21 1.48
CA ALA A 373 6.18 9.53 1.01
C ALA A 373 6.20 10.17 -0.39
N GLY A 374 7.17 11.06 -0.61
CA GLY A 374 7.42 11.70 -1.90
C GLY A 374 7.29 13.22 -1.86
N PHE A 375 6.66 13.78 -2.89
CA PHE A 375 6.50 15.24 -3.06
C PHE A 375 5.85 15.92 -1.84
N LEU A 376 6.38 17.08 -1.41
CA LEU A 376 5.95 17.91 -0.25
C LEU A 376 6.03 17.27 1.14
N ASN A 377 6.29 15.98 1.24
CA ASN A 377 6.30 15.23 2.49
C ASN A 377 7.72 15.08 3.02
N SER A 378 8.14 16.12 3.76
CA SER A 378 9.50 16.32 4.24
C SER A 378 10.06 15.11 4.96
N TYR A 379 11.20 14.61 4.46
CA TYR A 379 12.00 13.52 5.03
C TYR A 379 11.28 12.18 5.25
N ASP A 380 10.16 11.98 4.56
CA ASP A 380 9.52 10.66 4.46
C ASP A 380 9.85 10.05 3.08
N TYR A 381 10.78 9.10 3.08
CA TYR A 381 11.52 8.72 1.87
C TYR A 381 10.85 7.55 1.11
N PRO A 382 10.57 7.69 -0.20
CA PRO A 382 10.00 6.63 -1.03
C PRO A 382 10.71 5.27 -0.91
N GLY A 383 9.93 4.21 -0.77
CA GLY A 383 10.42 2.84 -0.55
C GLY A 383 10.84 2.58 0.89
N GLN A 384 11.78 3.36 1.43
CA GLN A 384 12.23 3.18 2.82
C GLN A 384 11.10 3.39 3.84
N ALA A 385 10.25 4.41 3.61
CA ALA A 385 9.20 4.83 4.53
C ALA A 385 8.19 3.72 4.85
N LEU A 386 7.89 2.81 3.92
CA LEU A 386 6.92 1.74 4.18
C LEU A 386 7.41 0.80 5.29
N HIS A 387 8.71 0.54 5.33
CA HIS A 387 9.31 -0.26 6.39
C HIS A 387 9.33 0.49 7.73
N ASP A 388 9.49 1.82 7.72
CA ASP A 388 9.39 2.65 8.92
C ASP A 388 7.94 2.69 9.43
N GLU A 389 6.96 2.80 8.53
CA GLU A 389 5.52 2.76 8.81
C GLU A 389 5.11 1.48 9.54
N ILE A 390 5.41 0.30 8.96
CA ILE A 390 5.06 -0.98 9.60
C ILE A 390 5.91 -1.25 10.85
N GLY A 391 7.12 -0.67 10.93
CA GLY A 391 7.93 -0.67 12.14
C GLY A 391 7.25 0.11 13.28
N LEU A 392 6.71 1.29 12.98
CA LEU A 392 5.91 2.07 13.91
C LEU A 392 4.63 1.32 14.31
N TYR A 393 4.01 0.57 13.40
CA TYR A 393 2.82 -0.21 13.76
C TYR A 393 3.13 -1.24 14.84
N VAL A 394 4.26 -1.92 14.74
CA VAL A 394 4.71 -2.86 15.79
C VAL A 394 5.09 -2.13 17.06
N GLN A 395 5.80 -1.01 16.96
CA GLN A 395 6.18 -0.18 18.10
C GLN A 395 4.96 0.28 18.92
N TYR A 396 3.85 0.61 18.23
CA TYR A 396 2.60 1.07 18.86
C TYR A 396 1.58 -0.05 19.11
N GLY A 397 2.00 -1.31 19.04
CA GLY A 397 1.27 -2.43 19.63
C GLY A 397 0.58 -3.39 18.67
N LEU A 398 0.79 -3.28 17.35
CA LEU A 398 0.46 -4.39 16.44
C LEU A 398 1.51 -5.50 16.54
N THR A 399 1.09 -6.74 16.28
CA THR A 399 2.05 -7.85 16.08
C THR A 399 2.74 -7.72 14.71
N PRO A 400 3.94 -8.33 14.50
CA PRO A 400 4.56 -8.39 13.18
C PRO A 400 3.63 -8.96 12.10
N VAL A 401 2.81 -9.96 12.45
CA VAL A 401 1.81 -10.55 11.54
C VAL A 401 0.78 -9.50 11.11
N GLN A 402 0.17 -8.80 12.07
CA GLN A 402 -0.81 -7.74 11.76
C GLN A 402 -0.18 -6.63 10.91
N ALA A 403 1.03 -6.18 11.25
CA ALA A 403 1.74 -5.17 10.47
C ALA A 403 1.99 -5.64 9.02
N LEU A 404 2.43 -6.88 8.80
CA LEU A 404 2.58 -7.42 7.45
C LEU A 404 1.27 -7.50 6.68
N GLN A 405 0.16 -7.87 7.33
CA GLN A 405 -1.15 -7.93 6.70
C GLN A 405 -1.59 -6.57 6.17
N THR A 406 -1.24 -5.48 6.87
CA THR A 406 -1.54 -4.11 6.40
C THR A 406 -0.86 -3.77 5.07
N ALA A 407 0.37 -4.24 4.86
CA ALA A 407 1.19 -3.95 3.67
C ALA A 407 1.10 -5.00 2.56
N VAL A 408 0.48 -6.16 2.80
CA VAL A 408 0.40 -7.26 1.81
C VAL A 408 -1.03 -7.58 1.40
N ILE A 409 -1.98 -7.51 2.34
CA ILE A 409 -3.34 -8.04 2.12
C ILE A 409 -4.36 -6.90 2.06
N ASN A 410 -4.25 -5.92 2.95
CA ASN A 410 -5.30 -4.95 3.16
C ASN A 410 -5.43 -3.96 1.99
N GLY A 411 -4.32 -3.55 1.36
CA GLY A 411 -4.31 -2.74 0.15
C GLY A 411 -5.02 -3.41 -1.04
N PRO A 412 -4.61 -4.63 -1.43
CA PRO A 412 -5.31 -5.39 -2.46
C PRO A 412 -6.78 -5.63 -2.13
N ARG A 413 -7.12 -5.97 -0.88
CA ARG A 413 -8.51 -6.15 -0.48
C ARG A 413 -9.31 -4.87 -0.65
N PHE A 414 -8.77 -3.74 -0.20
CA PHE A 414 -9.41 -2.45 -0.34
C PHE A 414 -9.71 -2.16 -1.80
N LEU A 415 -8.76 -2.32 -2.72
CA LEU A 415 -8.96 -2.06 -4.15
C LEU A 415 -9.72 -3.18 -4.91
N GLY A 416 -10.07 -4.30 -4.26
CA GLY A 416 -10.77 -5.41 -4.90
C GLY A 416 -9.88 -6.30 -5.77
N HIS A 417 -8.60 -6.41 -5.42
CA HIS A 417 -7.59 -7.20 -6.13
C HIS A 417 -7.06 -8.39 -5.31
N LEU A 418 -7.76 -8.78 -4.25
CA LEU A 418 -7.34 -9.91 -3.41
C LEU A 418 -7.43 -11.26 -4.14
N ASP A 419 -8.18 -11.34 -5.23
CA ASP A 419 -8.19 -12.47 -6.17
C ASP A 419 -6.84 -12.64 -6.88
N ARG A 420 -6.07 -11.55 -7.06
CA ARG A 420 -4.79 -11.53 -7.79
C ARG A 420 -3.56 -11.36 -6.90
N TYR A 421 -3.67 -10.73 -5.73
CA TYR A 421 -2.54 -10.42 -4.86
C TYR A 421 -2.77 -10.92 -3.41
N GLY A 422 -1.76 -10.72 -2.55
CA GLY A 422 -1.87 -10.91 -1.11
C GLY A 422 -1.56 -12.31 -0.58
N SER A 423 -1.33 -13.30 -1.46
CA SER A 423 -0.90 -14.65 -1.06
C SER A 423 -0.04 -15.35 -2.11
N LEU A 424 0.61 -16.43 -1.69
CA LEU A 424 1.39 -17.32 -2.56
C LEU A 424 0.49 -18.48 -3.01
N GLU A 425 -0.34 -18.25 -4.03
CA GLU A 425 -1.32 -19.21 -4.54
C GLU A 425 -1.35 -19.24 -6.06
N ALA A 426 -1.82 -20.35 -6.64
CA ALA A 426 -2.00 -20.45 -8.08
C ALA A 426 -3.00 -19.40 -8.59
N GLY A 427 -2.70 -18.78 -9.74
CA GLY A 427 -3.49 -17.70 -10.33
C GLY A 427 -3.16 -16.30 -9.82
N LYS A 428 -2.39 -16.18 -8.72
CA LYS A 428 -1.93 -14.88 -8.20
C LYS A 428 -0.79 -14.32 -9.04
N VAL A 429 -0.59 -13.01 -8.96
CA VAL A 429 0.51 -12.30 -9.60
C VAL A 429 1.85 -12.68 -8.96
N ALA A 430 2.87 -12.85 -9.79
CA ALA A 430 4.25 -13.11 -9.43
C ALA A 430 4.97 -11.85 -8.94
N ASP A 431 4.42 -11.23 -7.90
CA ASP A 431 5.02 -10.14 -7.13
C ASP A 431 5.45 -10.69 -5.76
N LEU A 432 6.75 -10.93 -5.59
CA LEU A 432 7.30 -11.74 -4.50
C LEU A 432 8.56 -11.12 -3.90
N LEU A 433 8.75 -11.31 -2.60
CA LEU A 433 9.95 -10.92 -1.86
C LEU A 433 10.67 -12.14 -1.31
N VAL A 434 11.98 -12.19 -1.53
CA VAL A 434 12.89 -13.11 -0.85
C VAL A 434 13.68 -12.34 0.20
N LEU A 435 13.58 -12.77 1.46
CA LEU A 435 14.22 -12.15 2.61
C LEU A 435 15.29 -13.07 3.23
N ASP A 436 16.33 -12.45 3.79
CA ASP A 436 17.39 -13.14 4.52
C ASP A 436 17.01 -13.48 5.98
N ALA A 437 15.89 -12.95 6.49
CA ALA A 437 15.38 -13.21 7.85
C ALA A 437 13.84 -13.32 7.89
N ASN A 438 13.30 -13.85 9.00
CA ASN A 438 11.87 -14.14 9.14
C ASN A 438 11.06 -12.89 9.57
N PRO A 439 10.18 -12.34 8.73
CA PRO A 439 9.41 -11.15 9.06
C PRO A 439 8.26 -11.39 10.05
N LEU A 440 7.88 -12.66 10.29
CA LEU A 440 6.88 -13.00 11.33
C LEU A 440 7.45 -12.91 12.74
N GLN A 441 8.78 -12.96 12.88
CA GLN A 441 9.47 -12.86 14.18
C GLN A 441 9.92 -11.44 14.48
N ASP A 442 10.39 -10.72 13.44
CA ASP A 442 10.87 -9.35 13.54
C ASP A 442 10.50 -8.61 12.25
N ILE A 443 9.66 -7.58 12.37
CA ILE A 443 9.17 -6.81 11.22
C ILE A 443 10.31 -6.10 10.47
N ALA A 444 11.43 -5.81 11.14
CA ALA A 444 12.61 -5.20 10.50
C ALA A 444 13.26 -6.14 9.47
N ALA A 445 12.96 -7.45 9.51
CA ALA A 445 13.41 -8.40 8.49
C ALA A 445 12.89 -8.08 7.09
N THR A 446 11.80 -7.29 6.96
CA THR A 446 11.31 -6.81 5.66
C THR A 446 12.35 -5.97 4.91
N ARG A 447 13.31 -5.35 5.61
CA ARG A 447 14.43 -4.60 5.01
C ARG A 447 15.56 -5.51 4.49
N LYS A 448 15.61 -6.78 4.92
CA LYS A 448 16.70 -7.71 4.59
C LYS A 448 16.45 -8.42 3.26
N ILE A 449 16.32 -7.62 2.21
CA ILE A 449 15.86 -8.07 0.88
C ILE A 449 17.01 -8.70 0.11
N ARG A 450 16.79 -9.93 -0.32
CA ARG A 450 17.72 -10.69 -1.17
C ARG A 450 17.34 -10.61 -2.65
N THR A 451 16.05 -10.68 -2.94
CA THR A 451 15.52 -10.71 -4.32
C THR A 451 14.09 -10.19 -4.30
N VAL A 452 13.75 -9.42 -5.33
CA VAL A 452 12.37 -9.04 -5.64
C VAL A 452 12.01 -9.72 -6.95
N VAL A 453 10.83 -10.33 -7.02
CA VAL A 453 10.20 -10.71 -8.28
C VAL A 453 9.05 -9.73 -8.46
N SER A 454 9.01 -9.01 -9.58
CA SER A 454 7.87 -8.14 -9.89
C SER A 454 7.41 -8.40 -11.31
N ARG A 455 6.12 -8.69 -11.48
CA ARG A 455 5.50 -9.11 -12.75
C ARG A 455 6.30 -10.23 -13.43
N GLY A 456 6.76 -11.20 -12.62
CA GLY A 456 7.57 -12.33 -13.08
C GLY A 456 9.04 -12.03 -13.36
N GLN A 457 9.46 -10.75 -13.35
CA GLN A 457 10.83 -10.35 -13.58
C GLN A 457 11.65 -10.44 -12.30
N VAL A 458 12.84 -11.06 -12.40
CA VAL A 458 13.73 -11.24 -11.25
C VAL A 458 14.66 -10.03 -11.10
N TYR A 459 14.65 -9.44 -9.92
CA TYR A 459 15.58 -8.43 -9.45
C TYR A 459 16.38 -9.03 -8.30
N ASP A 460 17.50 -9.66 -8.63
CA ASP A 460 18.44 -10.16 -7.63
C ASP A 460 19.16 -9.01 -6.92
N ARG A 461 19.87 -9.34 -5.82
CA ARG A 461 20.59 -8.35 -5.02
C ARG A 461 21.49 -7.44 -5.87
N ALA A 462 22.21 -8.00 -6.84
CA ALA A 462 23.10 -7.25 -7.71
C ALA A 462 22.34 -6.25 -8.60
N ARG A 463 21.18 -6.63 -9.16
CA ARG A 463 20.33 -5.70 -9.93
C ARG A 463 19.74 -4.61 -9.05
N LEU A 464 19.23 -4.96 -7.88
CA LEU A 464 18.68 -3.98 -6.93
C LEU A 464 19.76 -2.97 -6.49
N ASP A 465 20.98 -3.43 -6.23
CA ASP A 465 22.11 -2.57 -5.87
C ASP A 465 22.52 -1.64 -7.01
N ARG A 466 22.49 -2.13 -8.26
CA ARG A 466 22.70 -1.28 -9.45
C ARG A 466 21.63 -0.20 -9.58
N MET A 467 20.36 -0.53 -9.41
CA MET A 467 19.27 0.46 -9.46
C MET A 467 19.47 1.61 -8.45
N LEU A 468 19.89 1.26 -7.24
CA LEU A 468 20.24 2.24 -6.20
C LEU A 468 21.47 3.05 -6.58
N ALA A 469 22.53 2.41 -7.07
CA ALA A 469 23.75 3.07 -7.49
C ALA A 469 23.52 4.05 -8.65
N ASP A 470 22.71 3.67 -9.64
CA ASP A 470 22.34 4.50 -10.79
C ASP A 470 21.54 5.72 -10.35
N THR A 471 20.55 5.52 -9.47
CA THR A 471 19.76 6.63 -8.90
C THR A 471 20.63 7.59 -8.10
N LYS A 472 21.54 7.06 -7.27
CA LYS A 472 22.50 7.87 -6.51
C LYS A 472 23.43 8.66 -7.43
N ALA A 473 23.99 8.01 -8.46
CA ALA A 473 24.88 8.64 -9.42
C ALA A 473 24.16 9.77 -10.18
N TRP A 474 22.90 9.55 -10.55
CA TRP A 474 22.07 10.56 -11.18
C TRP A 474 21.82 11.77 -10.27
N VAL A 475 21.42 11.54 -9.00
CA VAL A 475 21.23 12.63 -8.03
C VAL A 475 22.52 13.42 -7.78
N ALA A 476 23.67 12.74 -7.74
CA ALA A 476 24.97 13.37 -7.55
C ALA A 476 25.41 14.23 -8.76
N ALA A 477 24.88 13.95 -9.95
CA ALA A 477 25.17 14.68 -11.19
C ALA A 477 24.28 15.92 -11.40
N GLN A 478 23.24 16.11 -10.58
CA GLN A 478 22.38 17.29 -10.59
C GLN A 478 23.05 18.53 -9.99
#